data_AF-A0A2H9MRC3-F1
#
_entry.id   AF-A0A2H9MRC3-F1
#
_cell.length_a   1.000
_cell.length_b   1.000
_cell.length_c   1.000
_cell.angle_alpha   90.00
_cell.angle_beta   90.00
_cell.angle_gamma   90.00
#
_symmetry.space_group_name_H-M   'P 1'
#
loop_
_entity.id
_entity.type
_entity.pdbx_description
1 polymer ?
#
loop_
_entity_poly.entity_id
_entity_poly.type
_entity_poly.pdbx_seq_one_letter_code
_entity_poly.pdbx_strand_id
1 'polypeptide(L)'
;MPNCPECTAREKKKIQAKYEADVPEEDRSRDDLYKLFDEIDFPMKLDSATKHFICKRCGLYATREQVSDIKFKLNQREKTREDKQDDYLEWWQKSKKEKQEN
;
A
#
# COMPACT_ATOMS: atom_id res chain seq x y z
N MET A 1 -1.86 16.56 -9.01
CA MET A 1 -3.23 16.02 -8.85
C MET A 1 -3.10 14.59 -8.33
N PRO A 2 -3.90 14.09 -7.36
CA PRO A 2 -3.66 12.76 -6.80
C PRO A 2 -3.98 11.67 -7.82
N ASN A 3 -3.13 10.64 -7.86
CA ASN A 3 -3.39 9.44 -8.64
C ASN A 3 -4.43 8.55 -7.97
N CYS A 4 -5.23 7.89 -8.80
CA CYS A 4 -6.26 6.99 -8.35
C CYS A 4 -5.63 5.81 -7.58
N PRO A 5 -5.96 5.64 -6.29
CA PRO A 5 -5.33 4.62 -5.46
C PRO A 5 -5.64 3.19 -5.94
N GLU A 6 -6.87 2.93 -6.37
CA GLU A 6 -7.31 1.64 -6.90
C GLU A 6 -6.61 1.27 -8.21
N CYS A 7 -6.58 2.18 -9.19
CA CYS A 7 -5.95 1.91 -10.48
C CYS A 7 -4.43 1.76 -10.34
N THR A 8 -3.82 2.60 -9.49
CA THR A 8 -2.38 2.53 -9.22
C THR A 8 -2.04 1.21 -8.54
N ALA A 9 -2.78 0.79 -7.51
CA ALA A 9 -2.53 -0.48 -6.81
C ALA A 9 -2.68 -1.69 -7.74
N ARG A 10 -3.67 -1.69 -8.63
CA ARG A 10 -3.85 -2.77 -9.62
C ARG A 10 -2.69 -2.87 -10.61
N GLU A 11 -2.22 -1.74 -11.15
CA GLU A 11 -1.05 -1.78 -12.06
C GLU A 11 0.25 -2.10 -11.32
N LYS A 12 0.45 -1.60 -10.09
CA LYS A 12 1.60 -1.98 -9.26
C LYS A 12 1.68 -3.49 -9.04
N LYS A 13 0.55 -4.13 -8.69
CA LYS A 13 0.50 -5.60 -8.55
C LYS A 13 0.86 -6.34 -9.84
N LYS A 14 0.40 -5.84 -11.00
CA LYS A 14 0.75 -6.44 -12.31
C LYS A 14 2.23 -6.25 -12.63
N ILE A 15 2.78 -5.07 -12.40
CA ILE A 15 4.20 -4.76 -12.63
C ILE A 15 5.07 -5.62 -11.73
N GLN A 16 4.72 -5.73 -10.45
CA GLN A 16 5.42 -6.59 -9.51
C GLN A 16 5.40 -8.05 -9.96
N ALA A 17 4.23 -8.60 -10.32
CA ALA A 17 4.13 -9.98 -10.79
C ALA A 17 4.91 -10.23 -12.09
N LYS A 18 4.93 -9.26 -13.02
CA LYS A 18 5.77 -9.34 -14.22
C LYS A 18 7.25 -9.30 -13.89
N TYR A 19 7.67 -8.38 -13.02
CA TYR A 19 9.06 -8.24 -12.61
C TYR A 19 9.57 -9.51 -11.92
N GLU A 20 8.77 -10.10 -11.04
CA GLU A 20 9.11 -11.37 -10.36
C GLU A 20 9.16 -12.56 -11.32
N ALA A 21 8.42 -12.53 -12.43
CA ALA A 21 8.43 -13.57 -13.46
C ALA A 21 9.58 -13.43 -14.46
N ASP A 22 9.90 -12.19 -14.84
CA ASP A 22 10.89 -11.89 -15.89
C ASP A 22 12.32 -11.78 -15.32
N VAL A 23 12.47 -11.40 -14.04
CA VAL A 23 13.78 -11.16 -13.41
C VAL A 23 14.11 -12.28 -12.39
N PRO A 24 15.23 -13.01 -12.59
CA PRO A 24 15.74 -13.97 -11.63
C PRO A 24 15.90 -13.34 -10.24
N GLU A 25 15.69 -14.10 -9.17
CA GLU A 25 15.71 -13.59 -7.79
C GLU A 25 17.01 -12.85 -7.44
N GLU A 26 18.13 -13.27 -8.03
CA GLU A 26 19.47 -12.70 -7.83
C GLU A 26 19.62 -11.28 -8.39
N ASP A 27 18.86 -10.94 -9.43
CA ASP A 27 18.93 -9.64 -10.12
C ASP A 27 17.80 -8.69 -9.71
N ARG A 28 16.95 -9.06 -8.74
CA ARG A 28 15.82 -8.23 -8.30
C ARG A 28 16.31 -7.04 -7.48
N SER A 29 16.57 -5.93 -8.15
CA SER A 29 16.78 -4.64 -7.51
C SER A 29 15.46 -4.01 -7.09
N ARG A 30 15.40 -3.55 -5.82
CA ARG A 30 14.26 -2.79 -5.29
C ARG A 30 14.10 -1.46 -6.03
N ASP A 31 15.21 -0.84 -6.41
CA ASP A 31 15.21 0.49 -7.03
C ASP A 31 14.66 0.43 -8.45
N ASP A 32 14.91 -0.66 -9.18
CA ASP A 32 14.35 -0.84 -10.53
C ASP A 32 12.84 -1.10 -10.50
N LEU A 33 12.35 -1.84 -9.49
CA LEU A 33 10.91 -1.97 -9.26
C LEU A 33 10.24 -0.62 -8.93
N TYR A 34 10.90 0.23 -8.14
CA TYR A 34 10.37 1.56 -7.83
C TYR A 34 10.32 2.49 -9.05
N LYS A 35 11.31 2.45 -9.95
CA LYS A 35 11.27 3.21 -11.20
C LYS A 35 10.04 2.84 -12.04
N LEU A 36 9.74 1.55 -12.16
CA LEU A 36 8.54 1.07 -12.86
C LEU A 36 7.24 1.53 -12.19
N PHE A 37 7.24 1.71 -10.87
CA PHE A 37 6.08 2.24 -10.15
C PHE A 37 5.89 3.75 -10.31
N ASP A 38 6.96 4.51 -10.50
CA ASP A 38 6.91 5.96 -10.70
C ASP A 38 6.38 6.34 -12.10
N GLU A 39 6.53 5.46 -13.09
CA GLU A 39 5.93 5.61 -14.42
C GLU A 39 4.39 5.51 -14.42
N ILE A 40 3.78 5.04 -13.32
CA ILE A 40 2.33 4.85 -13.23
C ILE A 40 1.63 6.19 -12.96
N ASP A 41 1.04 6.75 -14.02
CA ASP A 41 0.20 7.95 -13.91
C ASP A 41 -1.29 7.68 -14.18
N PHE A 42 -2.13 7.88 -13.15
CA PHE A 42 -3.59 7.78 -13.24
C PHE A 42 -4.25 8.99 -12.59
N PRO A 43 -4.20 10.16 -13.25
CA PRO A 43 -4.67 11.40 -12.66
C PRO A 43 -6.19 11.34 -12.43
N MET A 44 -6.63 11.68 -11.22
CA MET A 44 -8.05 11.88 -10.91
C MET A 44 -8.48 13.30 -11.28
N LYS A 45 -9.72 13.49 -11.72
CA LYS A 45 -10.26 14.85 -11.96
C LYS A 45 -10.82 15.41 -10.66
N LEU A 46 -10.54 16.68 -10.36
CA LEU A 46 -11.19 17.39 -9.26
C LEU A 46 -12.56 17.88 -9.70
N ASP A 47 -13.58 17.54 -8.93
CA ASP A 47 -14.85 18.24 -8.94
C ASP A 47 -14.75 19.45 -8.00
N SER A 48 -14.76 20.65 -8.58
CA SER A 48 -14.62 21.90 -7.82
C SER A 48 -15.83 22.21 -6.93
N ALA A 49 -17.02 21.69 -7.25
CA ALA A 49 -18.23 21.97 -6.48
C ALA A 49 -18.23 21.23 -5.14
N THR A 50 -17.79 19.98 -5.16
CA THR A 50 -17.82 19.08 -4.00
C THR A 50 -16.44 18.86 -3.38
N LYS A 51 -15.36 19.34 -4.01
CA LYS A 51 -13.95 19.08 -3.66
C LYS A 51 -13.59 17.58 -3.67
N HIS A 52 -14.33 16.77 -4.41
CA HIS A 52 -14.05 15.35 -4.58
C HIS A 52 -13.18 15.09 -5.80
N PHE A 53 -12.46 13.98 -5.78
CA PHE A 53 -11.71 13.47 -6.91
C PHE A 53 -12.48 12.32 -7.56
N ILE A 54 -12.66 12.38 -8.89
CA ILE A 54 -13.28 11.35 -9.71
C ILE A 54 -12.20 10.66 -10.56
N CYS A 55 -12.07 9.35 -10.45
CA CYS A 55 -11.32 8.55 -11.41
C CYS A 55 -12.22 8.12 -12.59
N LYS A 56 -11.84 8.49 -13.81
CA LYS A 56 -12.58 8.08 -15.03
C LYS A 56 -12.44 6.61 -15.41
N ARG A 57 -11.42 5.92 -14.88
CA ARG A 57 -11.13 4.52 -15.24
C ARG A 57 -11.91 3.52 -14.40
N CYS A 58 -12.00 3.75 -13.08
CA CYS A 58 -12.71 2.87 -12.15
C CYS A 58 -13.96 3.48 -11.51
N GLY A 59 -14.24 4.77 -11.75
CA GLY A 59 -15.39 5.46 -11.16
C GLY A 59 -15.22 5.87 -9.70
N LEU A 60 -14.02 5.72 -9.11
CA LEU A 60 -13.78 6.10 -7.72
C LEU A 60 -14.08 7.59 -7.50
N TYR A 61 -14.97 7.88 -6.56
CA TYR A 61 -15.35 9.21 -6.14
C TYR A 61 -15.05 9.40 -4.66
N ALA A 62 -14.05 10.23 -4.35
CA ALA A 62 -13.53 10.32 -2.99
C ALA A 62 -12.91 11.70 -2.70
N THR A 63 -12.99 12.15 -1.45
CA THR A 63 -12.26 13.34 -0.99
C THR A 63 -10.75 13.07 -0.94
N ARG A 64 -9.94 14.12 -0.74
CA ARG A 64 -8.48 13.97 -0.61
C ARG A 64 -8.08 13.04 0.55
N GLU A 65 -8.76 13.16 1.68
CA GLU A 65 -8.53 12.33 2.87
C GLU A 65 -8.88 10.87 2.59
N GLN A 66 -10.06 10.63 2.03
CA GLN A 66 -10.50 9.29 1.64
C GLN A 66 -9.53 8.64 0.64
N VAL A 67 -8.99 9.40 -0.31
CA VAL A 67 -7.96 8.90 -1.23
C VAL A 67 -6.71 8.45 -0.46
N SER A 68 -6.29 9.19 0.57
CA SER A 68 -5.13 8.82 1.40
C SER A 68 -5.41 7.57 2.25
N ASP A 69 -6.60 7.48 2.84
CA ASP A 69 -7.02 6.31 3.61
C ASP A 69 -7.09 5.05 2.75
N ILE A 70 -7.61 5.17 1.52
CA ILE A 70 -7.65 4.05 0.58
C ILE A 70 -6.24 3.62 0.20
N LYS A 71 -5.30 4.56 -0.05
CA LYS A 71 -3.88 4.22 -0.30
C LYS A 71 -3.28 3.46 0.87
N PHE A 72 -3.53 3.94 2.08
CA PHE A 72 -3.02 3.30 3.29
C PHE A 72 -3.55 1.87 3.42
N LYS A 73 -4.86 1.66 3.27
CA LYS A 73 -5.48 0.33 3.32
C LYS A 73 -4.98 -0.60 2.21
N LEU A 74 -4.80 -0.10 0.99
CA LEU A 74 -4.30 -0.91 -0.14
C LEU A 74 -2.83 -1.32 0.01
N ASN A 75 -2.04 -0.53 0.74
CA ASN A 75 -0.64 -0.83 1.04
C ASN A 75 -0.46 -1.67 2.31
N GLN A 76 -1.50 -1.84 3.12
CA GLN A 76 -1.42 -2.74 4.27
C GLN A 76 -1.35 -4.19 3.80
N ARG A 77 -0.33 -4.89 4.27
CA ARG A 77 -0.27 -6.36 4.18
C ARG A 77 -1.43 -6.92 5.01
N GLU A 78 -2.15 -7.91 4.47
CA GLU A 78 -3.12 -8.65 5.28
C GLU A 78 -2.39 -9.25 6.48
N LYS A 79 -2.83 -8.89 7.69
CA LYS A 79 -2.29 -9.48 8.92
C LYS A 79 -2.52 -10.98 8.88
N THR A 80 -1.44 -11.74 8.81
CA THR A 80 -1.53 -13.19 8.84
C THR A 80 -1.87 -13.65 10.25
N ARG A 81 -2.24 -14.93 10.39
CA ARG A 81 -2.49 -15.54 11.70
C ARG A 81 -1.21 -15.56 12.57
N GLU A 82 -0.04 -15.61 11.95
CA GLU A 82 1.28 -15.60 12.61
C GLU A 82 1.58 -14.23 13.23
N ASP A 83 1.28 -13.13 12.53
CA ASP A 83 1.44 -11.76 13.06
C ASP A 83 0.68 -11.55 14.38
N LYS A 84 -0.44 -12.28 14.59
CA LYS A 84 -1.21 -12.22 15.85
C LYS A 84 -0.61 -13.03 16.98
N GLN A 85 0.18 -14.07 16.69
CA GLN A 85 0.85 -14.88 17.72
C GLN A 85 2.07 -14.15 18.28
N ASP A 86 2.77 -13.40 17.44
CA ASP A 86 3.92 -12.59 17.84
C ASP A 86 3.52 -11.46 18.80
N ASP A 87 2.38 -10.81 18.57
CA ASP A 87 1.82 -9.78 19.46
C ASP A 87 1.63 -10.28 20.91
N TYR A 88 1.20 -11.53 21.10
CA TYR A 88 1.04 -12.13 22.43
C TYR A 88 2.39 -12.41 23.10
N LEU A 89 3.36 -12.92 22.33
CA LEU A 89 4.69 -13.23 22.83
C LEU A 89 5.44 -11.96 23.22
N GLU A 90 5.35 -10.90 22.42
CA GLU A 90 5.95 -9.59 22.70
C GLU A 90 5.33 -8.92 23.93
N TRP A 91 3.99 -8.95 24.06
CA TRP A 91 3.32 -8.44 25.26
C TRP A 91 3.77 -9.19 26.52
N TRP A 92 3.86 -10.52 26.43
CA TRP A 92 4.29 -11.34 27.55
C TRP A 92 5.76 -11.10 27.93
N GLN A 93 6.66 -10.95 26.96
CA GLN A 93 8.06 -10.62 27.19
C GLN A 93 8.23 -9.21 27.78
N LYS A 94 7.50 -8.21 27.28
CA LYS A 94 7.46 -6.86 27.88
C LYS A 94 6.97 -6.90 29.32
N SER A 95 5.87 -7.62 29.59
CA SER A 95 5.33 -7.78 30.94
C SER A 95 6.31 -8.46 31.90
N LYS A 96 7.10 -9.44 31.41
CA LYS A 96 8.17 -10.06 32.22
C LYS A 96 9.33 -9.11 32.48
N LYS A 97 9.74 -8.32 31.49
CA LYS A 97 10.85 -7.37 31.61
C LYS A 97 10.51 -6.24 32.58
N GLU A 98 9.31 -5.68 32.49
CA GLU A 98 8.79 -4.67 33.43
C GLU A 98 8.68 -5.19 34.87
N LYS A 99 8.48 -6.50 35.07
CA LYS A 99 8.47 -7.13 36.41
C LYS A 99 9.86 -7.40 36.99
N GLN A 100 10.92 -7.36 36.18
CA GLN A 100 12.30 -7.54 36.67
C GLN A 100 12.99 -6.22 36.99
N GLU A 101 12.48 -5.11 36.46
CA GLU A 101 13.00 -3.75 36.67
C GLU A 101 12.31 -3.00 37.84
N ASN A 102 11.36 -3.64 38.52
CA ASN A 102 10.70 -3.20 39.77
C ASN A 102 11.05 -4.14 40.93
#